data_AF-A0AAN7TK13-F1
#
_entry.id   AF-A0AAN7TK13-F1
#
_cell.length_a   1.000
_cell.length_b   1.000
_cell.length_c   1.000
_cell.angle_alpha   90.00
_cell.angle_beta   90.00
_cell.angle_gamma   90.00
#
_symmetry.space_group_name_H-M   'P 1'
#
loop_
_entity.id
_entity.type
_entity.pdbx_description
1 polymer ?
#
loop_
_entity_poly.entity_id
_entity_poly.type
_entity_poly.pdbx_seq_one_letter_code
_entity_poly.pdbx_strand_id
1 'polypeptide(L)'
;MVKDDNMKDIEDSKIEDEHEDEHEDEEEHDEEEEHEEEEEEEHEDEEGGENKNKTKDKDNNTNDEKKKSKRRPRAEGDNQLPVARIKRIMKSDKDVKLISSDAVMLVTKSTEMFLQYLVKEASKSCGTKKKTLQYKDLASTIKDVENLDFLSEIIPEKVSI
;
A
#
# COMPACT_ATOMS: atom_id res chain seq x y z
N MET A 1 -43.39 39.22 29.68
CA MET A 1 -44.33 38.90 30.78
C MET A 1 -45.58 39.73 30.53
N VAL A 2 -46.76 39.10 30.64
CA VAL A 2 -48.12 39.61 30.34
C VAL A 2 -48.46 39.59 28.85
N LYS A 3 -49.53 38.98 28.36
CA LYS A 3 -50.43 37.85 28.69
C LYS A 3 -51.33 37.77 27.46
N ASP A 4 -51.64 36.56 27.02
CA ASP A 4 -52.71 36.29 26.08
C ASP A 4 -54.04 36.80 26.65
N ASP A 5 -54.87 37.44 25.83
CA ASP A 5 -56.31 37.43 26.01
C ASP A 5 -57.01 37.36 24.65
N ASN A 6 -57.81 36.32 24.59
CA ASN A 6 -58.55 35.73 23.50
C ASN A 6 -59.83 36.53 23.19
N MET A 7 -60.39 36.28 22.00
CA MET A 7 -61.78 35.81 21.82
C MET A 7 -62.66 36.62 20.84
N LYS A 8 -63.36 35.80 20.04
CA LYS A 8 -64.66 35.98 19.35
C LYS A 8 -64.62 36.38 17.89
N ASP A 9 -65.38 35.83 16.96
CA ASP A 9 -66.32 34.69 16.86
C ASP A 9 -66.82 34.81 15.41
N ILE A 10 -66.59 33.87 14.49
CA ILE A 10 -67.39 33.66 13.26
C ILE A 10 -67.22 32.18 12.91
N GLU A 11 -68.04 31.31 13.49
CA GLU A 11 -69.32 30.82 12.94
C GLU A 11 -69.16 29.93 11.70
N ASP A 12 -69.47 28.66 11.98
CA ASP A 12 -69.71 27.48 11.15
C ASP A 12 -70.34 27.70 9.76
N SER A 13 -69.81 26.99 8.77
CA SER A 13 -70.65 26.30 7.77
C SER A 13 -69.92 25.11 7.13
N LYS A 14 -70.35 23.88 7.50
CA LYS A 14 -70.60 22.64 6.69
C LYS A 14 -69.59 22.33 5.57
N ILE A 15 -68.75 21.29 5.66
CA ILE A 15 -68.98 19.83 5.50
C ILE A 15 -69.92 19.46 4.34
N GLU A 16 -69.31 19.09 3.21
CA GLU A 16 -69.65 18.01 2.25
C GLU A 16 -68.27 17.60 1.67
N ASP A 17 -67.62 16.52 2.13
CA ASP A 17 -67.78 15.09 1.85
C ASP A 17 -67.52 14.68 0.38
N GLU A 18 -66.75 13.60 0.23
CA GLU A 18 -66.52 12.75 -0.96
C GLU A 18 -65.38 13.12 -1.96
N HIS A 19 -64.27 12.37 -1.87
CA HIS A 19 -63.67 11.57 -2.95
C HIS A 19 -62.52 10.75 -2.32
N GLU A 20 -62.79 9.50 -1.93
CA GLU A 20 -62.61 8.27 -2.73
C GLU A 20 -61.14 7.92 -2.99
N ASP A 21 -60.78 6.80 -2.35
CA ASP A 21 -59.57 6.01 -2.50
C ASP A 21 -59.28 5.67 -3.96
N GLU A 22 -58.06 5.95 -4.41
CA GLU A 22 -57.40 5.13 -5.42
C GLU A 22 -55.99 4.78 -4.92
N HIS A 23 -55.90 3.57 -4.36
CA HIS A 23 -54.69 2.78 -4.31
C HIS A 23 -54.40 2.28 -5.73
N GLU A 24 -53.28 2.69 -6.32
CA GLU A 24 -52.67 1.97 -7.44
C GLU A 24 -51.20 1.67 -7.09
N ASP A 25 -51.03 0.41 -6.71
CA ASP A 25 -49.98 -0.54 -7.10
C ASP A 25 -48.53 -0.07 -7.27
N GLU A 26 -47.74 -0.57 -6.32
CA GLU A 26 -46.37 -1.09 -6.40
C GLU A 26 -45.73 -1.18 -7.81
N GLU A 27 -44.66 -0.41 -8.00
CA GLU A 27 -43.52 -0.81 -8.82
C GLU A 27 -42.29 -0.81 -7.90
N GLU A 28 -42.02 -1.95 -7.27
CA GLU A 28 -40.71 -2.27 -6.71
C GLU A 28 -39.72 -2.32 -7.89
N HIS A 29 -38.93 -1.26 -8.06
CA HIS A 29 -37.70 -1.36 -8.83
C HIS A 29 -36.69 -2.15 -7.98
N ASP A 30 -36.68 -3.47 -8.17
CA ASP A 30 -35.50 -4.30 -7.95
C ASP A 30 -34.42 -3.77 -8.92
N GLU A 31 -33.60 -2.85 -8.45
CA GLU A 31 -32.29 -2.61 -9.05
C GLU A 31 -31.47 -3.85 -8.74
N GLU A 32 -31.46 -4.80 -9.68
CA GLU A 32 -30.47 -5.87 -9.72
C GLU A 32 -29.09 -5.21 -9.70
N GLU A 33 -28.44 -5.21 -8.52
CA GLU A 33 -27.00 -4.98 -8.42
C GLU A 33 -26.33 -6.09 -9.24
N GLU A 34 -25.99 -5.78 -10.49
CA GLU A 34 -25.02 -6.53 -11.26
C GLU A 34 -23.71 -6.50 -10.47
N HIS A 35 -23.54 -7.52 -9.62
CA HIS A 35 -22.23 -7.94 -9.15
C HIS A 35 -21.46 -8.35 -10.41
N GLU A 36 -20.69 -7.43 -10.97
CA GLU A 36 -19.54 -7.77 -11.80
C GLU A 36 -18.63 -8.63 -10.91
N GLU A 37 -18.76 -9.94 -11.05
CA GLU A 37 -17.73 -10.90 -10.68
C GLU A 37 -16.49 -10.54 -11.52
N GLU A 38 -15.69 -9.60 -11.03
CA GLU A 38 -14.33 -9.41 -11.54
C GLU A 38 -13.59 -10.73 -11.26
N GLU A 39 -13.43 -11.51 -12.33
CA GLU A 39 -12.66 -12.74 -12.35
C GLU A 39 -11.32 -12.50 -11.62
N GLU A 40 -11.11 -13.22 -10.52
CA GLU A 40 -9.80 -13.30 -9.90
C GLU A 40 -8.85 -14.01 -10.89
N GLU A 41 -8.20 -13.23 -11.76
CA GLU A 41 -7.06 -13.73 -12.52
C GLU A 41 -5.94 -14.02 -11.53
N GLU A 42 -5.89 -15.29 -11.09
CA GLU A 42 -4.70 -15.92 -10.51
C GLU A 42 -3.60 -15.93 -11.57
N HIS A 43 -2.94 -14.79 -11.76
CA HIS A 43 -1.67 -14.74 -12.45
C HIS A 43 -0.59 -15.32 -11.53
N GLU A 44 -0.47 -16.66 -11.59
CA GLU A 44 0.79 -17.33 -11.35
C GLU A 44 1.77 -16.89 -12.45
N ASP A 45 2.46 -15.77 -12.22
CA ASP A 45 3.60 -15.39 -13.06
C ASP A 45 4.71 -16.44 -12.88
N GLU A 46 4.67 -17.45 -13.75
CA GLU A 46 5.80 -18.28 -14.11
C GLU A 46 7.02 -17.41 -14.44
N GLU A 47 8.19 -17.85 -13.99
CA GLU A 47 9.48 -17.23 -14.32
C GLU A 47 9.72 -17.21 -15.85
N GLY A 48 9.33 -16.12 -16.51
CA GLY A 48 9.53 -15.91 -17.95
C GLY A 48 10.71 -14.99 -18.27
N GLY A 49 11.93 -15.55 -18.26
CA GLY A 49 13.07 -14.92 -18.93
C GLY A 49 13.23 -15.46 -20.35
N GLU A 50 12.85 -14.67 -21.36
CA GLU A 50 13.12 -14.98 -22.77
C GLU A 50 14.64 -15.01 -23.05
N ASN A 51 15.13 -16.08 -23.68
CA ASN A 51 16.25 -15.93 -24.62
C ASN A 51 16.16 -16.96 -25.75
N LYS A 52 15.87 -16.45 -26.96
CA LYS A 52 15.89 -17.21 -28.21
C LYS A 52 17.34 -17.47 -28.60
N ASN A 53 17.79 -18.73 -28.57
CA ASN A 53 18.83 -19.19 -29.48
C ASN A 53 18.63 -20.65 -29.88
N LYS A 54 18.64 -20.84 -31.20
CA LYS A 54 18.32 -22.07 -31.93
C LYS A 54 19.64 -22.76 -32.26
N THR A 55 19.95 -23.86 -31.59
CA THR A 55 20.87 -24.89 -32.10
C THR A 55 20.41 -26.26 -31.60
N LYS A 56 20.24 -27.17 -32.55
CA LYS A 56 20.01 -28.60 -32.33
C LYS A 56 21.22 -29.18 -31.59
N ASP A 57 20.98 -29.98 -30.55
CA ASP A 57 21.54 -31.33 -30.43
C ASP A 57 20.86 -32.09 -29.28
N LYS A 58 20.67 -33.39 -29.53
CA LYS A 58 20.15 -34.38 -28.59
C LYS A 58 21.15 -34.58 -27.45
N ASP A 59 20.66 -34.78 -26.23
CA ASP A 59 20.87 -36.04 -25.49
C ASP A 59 20.22 -36.00 -24.10
N ASN A 60 19.55 -37.12 -23.78
CA ASN A 60 18.92 -37.41 -22.50
C ASN A 60 19.99 -37.77 -21.46
N ASN A 61 19.95 -37.18 -20.27
CA ASN A 61 20.37 -37.88 -19.06
C ASN A 61 19.70 -37.31 -17.80
N THR A 62 18.77 -38.07 -17.24
CA THR A 62 18.24 -37.90 -15.89
C THR A 62 19.23 -38.52 -14.89
N ASN A 63 19.81 -37.70 -14.00
CA ASN A 63 20.12 -38.10 -12.62
C ASN A 63 20.60 -36.92 -11.75
N ASP A 64 19.89 -36.77 -10.64
CA ASP A 64 20.36 -36.53 -9.27
C ASP A 64 21.02 -35.20 -8.83
N GLU A 65 20.73 -34.89 -7.56
CA GLU A 65 21.40 -33.99 -6.61
C GLU A 65 21.14 -32.47 -6.61
N LYS A 66 20.39 -32.05 -5.57
CA LYS A 66 20.51 -30.80 -4.78
C LYS A 66 21.10 -29.59 -5.51
N LYS A 67 20.23 -28.75 -6.10
CA LYS A 67 20.54 -27.36 -6.48
C LYS A 67 20.86 -26.51 -5.24
N LYS A 68 22.10 -26.55 -4.75
CA LYS A 68 22.72 -25.39 -4.09
C LYS A 68 22.87 -24.32 -5.15
N SER A 69 21.98 -23.33 -5.15
CA SER A 69 22.07 -22.19 -6.06
C SER A 69 23.39 -21.45 -5.83
N LYS A 70 24.41 -21.77 -6.63
CA LYS A 70 25.59 -20.90 -6.79
C LYS A 70 25.05 -19.55 -7.28
N ARG A 71 24.99 -18.56 -6.38
CA ARG A 71 24.59 -17.20 -6.74
C ARG A 71 25.59 -16.73 -7.80
N ARG A 72 25.10 -16.55 -9.03
CA ARG A 72 25.91 -15.90 -10.07
C ARG A 72 26.29 -14.50 -9.56
N PRO A 73 27.47 -13.99 -9.92
CA PRO A 73 27.78 -12.58 -9.65
C PRO A 73 26.66 -11.73 -10.24
N ARG A 74 26.01 -10.92 -9.39
CA ARG A 74 24.87 -10.09 -9.78
C ARG A 74 25.33 -9.12 -10.87
N ALA A 75 24.62 -9.11 -11.99
CA ALA A 75 24.90 -8.18 -13.07
C ALA A 75 24.41 -6.78 -12.68
N GLU A 76 24.96 -5.75 -13.32
CA GLU A 76 24.43 -4.38 -13.25
C GLU A 76 23.02 -4.37 -13.86
N GLY A 77 22.01 -4.40 -12.99
CA GLY A 77 20.61 -4.61 -13.37
C GLY A 77 19.85 -5.45 -12.35
N ASP A 78 20.56 -6.28 -11.58
CA ASP A 78 19.96 -7.02 -10.48
C ASP A 78 19.75 -6.12 -9.26
N ASN A 79 18.50 -5.97 -8.84
CA ASN A 79 18.14 -5.33 -7.57
C ASN A 79 18.90 -6.00 -6.42
N GLN A 80 19.55 -5.22 -5.57
CA GLN A 80 20.27 -5.71 -4.39
C GLN A 80 19.30 -6.26 -3.34
N LEU A 81 18.12 -5.67 -3.26
CA LEU A 81 17.07 -6.10 -2.34
C LEU A 81 16.19 -7.21 -2.95
N PRO A 82 15.74 -8.18 -2.14
CA PRO A 82 14.83 -9.24 -2.61
C PRO A 82 13.43 -8.68 -2.89
N VAL A 83 13.05 -8.62 -4.17
CA VAL A 83 11.78 -8.05 -4.66
C VAL A 83 10.56 -8.63 -3.94
N ALA A 84 10.50 -9.96 -3.77
CA ALA A 84 9.40 -10.61 -3.05
C ALA A 84 9.24 -10.12 -1.60
N ARG A 85 10.34 -9.74 -0.93
CA ARG A 85 10.27 -9.20 0.43
C ARG A 85 9.73 -7.78 0.42
N ILE A 86 10.11 -6.96 -0.56
CA ILE A 86 9.58 -5.60 -0.73
C ILE A 86 8.08 -5.66 -0.97
N LYS A 87 7.61 -6.47 -1.93
CA LYS A 87 6.17 -6.68 -2.19
C LYS A 87 5.42 -7.13 -0.93
N ARG A 88 5.99 -8.04 -0.13
CA ARG A 88 5.41 -8.49 1.15
C ARG A 88 5.33 -7.39 2.21
N ILE A 89 6.29 -6.48 2.27
CA ILE A 89 6.23 -5.33 3.18
C ILE A 89 5.15 -4.35 2.72
N MET A 90 5.05 -4.07 1.43
CA MET A 90 4.02 -3.19 0.89
C MET A 90 2.61 -3.73 1.16
N LYS A 91 2.37 -5.05 0.97
CA LYS A 91 1.11 -5.73 1.32
C LYS A 91 0.86 -5.92 2.83
N SER A 92 1.76 -5.46 3.71
CA SER A 92 1.50 -5.53 5.16
C SER A 92 0.51 -4.48 5.64
N ASP A 93 0.30 -3.45 4.83
CA ASP A 93 -0.79 -2.50 5.00
C ASP A 93 -2.10 -3.16 4.56
N LYS A 94 -3.13 -3.09 5.41
CA LYS A 94 -4.44 -3.72 5.18
C LYS A 94 -5.21 -3.06 4.04
N ASP A 95 -4.92 -1.80 3.77
CA ASP A 95 -5.64 -1.02 2.75
C ASP A 95 -5.04 -1.21 1.35
N VAL A 96 -3.91 -1.93 1.23
CA VAL A 96 -3.23 -2.21 -0.04
C VAL A 96 -3.66 -3.57 -0.61
N LYS A 97 -4.58 -3.54 -1.58
CA LYS A 97 -5.07 -4.75 -2.28
C LYS A 97 -4.13 -5.22 -3.39
N LEU A 98 -3.90 -4.35 -4.38
CA LEU A 98 -3.10 -4.64 -5.58
C LEU A 98 -1.89 -3.71 -5.65
N ILE A 99 -0.80 -4.23 -6.24
CA ILE A 99 0.45 -3.48 -6.43
C ILE A 99 1.02 -3.88 -7.78
N SER A 100 1.20 -2.91 -8.68
CA SER A 100 1.81 -3.14 -9.99
C SER A 100 3.30 -3.49 -9.88
N SER A 101 3.82 -4.21 -10.86
CA SER A 101 5.25 -4.57 -10.93
C SER A 101 6.15 -3.33 -10.93
N ASP A 102 5.78 -2.29 -11.68
CA ASP A 102 6.53 -1.03 -11.77
C ASP A 102 6.63 -0.33 -10.41
N ALA A 103 5.55 -0.32 -9.62
CA ALA A 103 5.57 0.25 -8.27
C ALA A 103 6.54 -0.53 -7.36
N VAL A 104 6.52 -1.87 -7.43
CA VAL A 104 7.46 -2.70 -6.66
C VAL A 104 8.91 -2.43 -7.08
N MET A 105 9.18 -2.30 -8.37
CA MET A 105 10.52 -2.00 -8.89
C MET A 105 11.01 -0.62 -8.45
N LEU A 106 10.15 0.39 -8.53
CA LEU A 106 10.46 1.74 -8.08
C LEU A 106 10.75 1.78 -6.58
N VAL A 107 9.91 1.19 -5.75
CA VAL A 107 10.13 1.11 -4.29
C VAL A 107 11.41 0.35 -3.97
N THR A 108 11.68 -0.75 -4.70
CA THR A 108 12.92 -1.52 -4.54
C THR A 108 14.14 -0.62 -4.77
N LYS A 109 14.16 0.14 -5.88
CA LYS A 109 15.29 1.01 -6.19
C LYS A 109 15.41 2.20 -5.25
N SER A 110 14.28 2.83 -4.92
CA SER A 110 14.21 3.93 -3.96
C SER A 110 14.72 3.50 -2.59
N THR A 111 14.42 2.27 -2.15
CA THR A 111 14.91 1.75 -0.86
C THR A 111 16.43 1.57 -0.87
N GLU A 112 17.03 1.13 -1.98
CA GLU A 112 18.50 1.08 -2.08
C GLU A 112 19.14 2.46 -1.96
N MET A 113 18.59 3.44 -2.70
CA MET A 113 19.08 4.82 -2.69
C MET A 113 18.88 5.46 -1.31
N PHE A 114 17.74 5.19 -0.67
CA PHE A 114 17.44 5.66 0.67
C PHE A 114 18.44 5.13 1.70
N LEU A 115 18.79 3.84 1.67
CA LEU A 115 19.79 3.27 2.59
C LEU A 115 21.17 3.91 2.39
N GLN A 116 21.58 4.14 1.14
CA GLN A 116 22.84 4.83 0.85
C GLN A 116 22.83 6.27 1.38
N TYR A 117 21.72 6.97 1.18
CA TYR A 117 21.52 8.33 1.68
C TYR A 117 21.57 8.37 3.21
N LEU A 118 20.77 7.55 3.89
CA LEU A 118 20.68 7.50 5.35
C LEU A 118 22.06 7.22 5.99
N VAL A 119 22.79 6.23 5.47
CA VAL A 119 24.13 5.89 5.97
C VAL A 119 25.11 7.03 5.72
N LYS A 120 25.03 7.69 4.57
CA LYS A 120 25.90 8.82 4.22
C LYS A 120 25.65 10.02 5.14
N GLU A 121 24.40 10.38 5.38
CA GLU A 121 24.05 11.46 6.32
C GLU A 121 24.50 11.10 7.73
N ALA A 122 24.21 9.89 8.20
CA ALA A 122 24.61 9.46 9.54
C ALA A 122 26.14 9.41 9.74
N SER A 123 26.87 9.09 8.67
CA SER A 123 28.34 9.10 8.68
C SER A 123 28.93 10.50 8.84
N LYS A 124 28.24 11.56 8.36
CA LYS A 124 28.68 12.95 8.60
C LYS A 124 28.65 13.30 10.09
N SER A 125 27.64 12.81 10.81
CA SER A 125 27.46 13.00 12.25
C SER A 125 28.48 12.23 13.10
N CYS A 126 29.03 11.13 12.59
CA CYS A 126 30.05 10.33 13.28
C CYS A 126 31.38 11.10 13.53
N GLY A 127 31.69 12.05 12.64
CA GLY A 127 32.91 12.88 12.65
C GLY A 127 34.11 12.22 11.98
N THR A 128 35.02 13.02 11.40
CA THR A 128 36.07 12.57 10.45
C THR A 128 37.10 11.57 10.99
N LYS A 129 37.23 11.44 12.32
CA LYS A 129 38.20 10.54 12.96
C LYS A 129 37.62 9.18 13.34
N LYS A 130 36.29 9.03 13.35
CA LYS A 130 35.62 7.78 13.72
C LYS A 130 35.29 6.99 12.46
N LYS A 131 35.58 5.68 12.50
CA LYS A 131 35.30 4.74 11.40
C LYS A 131 34.10 3.84 11.66
N THR A 132 33.44 4.01 12.80
CA THR A 132 32.35 3.15 13.26
C THR A 132 31.10 3.98 13.47
N LEU A 133 30.09 3.77 12.63
CA LEU A 133 28.77 4.38 12.80
C LEU A 133 28.07 3.79 14.02
N GLN A 134 27.60 4.64 14.93
CA GLN A 134 26.89 4.24 16.13
C GLN A 134 25.42 4.64 16.08
N TYR A 135 24.58 3.99 16.89
CA TYR A 135 23.15 4.31 16.99
C TYR A 135 22.88 5.80 17.26
N LYS A 136 23.66 6.43 18.16
CA LYS A 136 23.52 7.86 18.47
C LYS A 136 23.76 8.76 17.26
N ASP A 137 24.64 8.35 16.34
CA ASP A 137 24.94 9.12 15.13
C ASP A 137 23.72 9.08 14.20
N LEU A 138 23.04 7.93 14.12
CA LEU A 138 21.79 7.77 13.37
C LEU A 138 20.64 8.56 13.99
N ALA A 139 20.44 8.44 15.31
CA ALA A 139 19.38 9.14 16.03
C ALA A 139 19.53 10.69 15.93
N SER A 140 20.74 11.21 16.11
CA SER A 140 21.02 12.65 15.92
C SER A 140 20.73 13.09 14.49
N THR A 141 21.13 12.30 13.50
CA THR A 141 20.92 12.64 12.09
C THR A 141 19.44 12.68 11.73
N ILE A 142 18.63 11.75 12.24
CA ILE A 142 17.18 11.72 12.00
C ILE A 142 16.51 12.97 12.58
N LYS A 143 16.96 13.44 13.75
CA LYS A 143 16.47 14.67 14.37
C LYS A 143 16.89 15.93 13.60
N ASP A 144 18.11 15.95 13.08
CA ASP A 144 18.67 17.14 12.43
C ASP A 144 18.23 17.30 10.97
N VAL A 145 17.80 16.21 10.33
CA VAL A 145 17.43 16.19 8.90
C VAL A 145 15.92 15.97 8.73
N GLU A 146 15.22 17.04 8.35
CA GLU A 146 13.74 17.08 8.26
C GLU A 146 13.13 15.96 7.40
N ASN A 147 13.75 15.59 6.27
CA ASN A 147 13.22 14.52 5.40
C ASN A 147 13.37 13.10 5.99
N LEU A 148 14.03 12.96 7.14
CA LEU A 148 14.16 11.70 7.88
C LEU A 148 13.22 11.64 9.11
N ASP A 149 12.45 12.69 9.38
CA ASP A 149 11.63 12.81 10.61
C ASP A 149 10.60 11.68 10.77
N PHE A 150 10.16 11.07 9.68
CA PHE A 150 9.29 9.87 9.71
C PHE A 150 9.92 8.67 10.45
N LEU A 151 11.23 8.69 10.72
CA LEU A 151 11.94 7.68 11.50
C LEU A 151 12.06 8.01 12.99
N SER A 152 11.65 9.20 13.45
CA SER A 152 11.87 9.67 14.82
C SER A 152 11.27 8.74 15.87
N GLU A 153 10.08 8.19 15.60
CA GLU A 153 9.42 7.22 16.49
C GLU A 153 10.08 5.83 16.47
N ILE A 154 10.71 5.46 15.35
CA ILE A 154 11.37 4.16 15.17
C ILE A 154 12.78 4.17 15.76
N ILE A 155 13.47 5.31 15.71
CA ILE A 155 14.85 5.49 16.13
C ILE A 155 14.95 6.72 17.05
N PRO A 156 14.50 6.61 18.31
CA PRO A 156 14.49 7.73 19.24
C PRO A 156 15.88 8.11 19.76
N GLU A 157 16.07 9.40 20.10
CA GLU A 157 17.23 9.82 20.89
C GLU A 157 17.19 9.20 22.29
N LYS A 158 18.31 8.61 22.72
CA LYS A 158 18.43 8.11 24.09
C LYS A 158 18.53 9.30 25.05
N VAL A 159 17.47 9.54 25.82
CA VAL A 159 17.53 10.44 26.97
C VAL A 159 18.32 9.73 28.08
N SER A 160 19.48 10.28 28.41
CA SER A 160 20.23 9.88 29.61
C SER A 160 19.62 10.64 30.79
N ILE A 161 19.01 9.91 31.73
CA ILE A 161 18.58 10.43 33.04
C ILE A 161 19.75 10.32 34.01
#